data_AF-A0A9E2KZY7-F1
#
_entry.id   AF-A0A9E2KZY7-F1
#
_cell.length_a   1.000
_cell.length_b   1.000
_cell.length_c   1.000
_cell.angle_alpha   90.00
_cell.angle_beta   90.00
_cell.angle_gamma   90.00
#
_symmetry.space_group_name_H-M   'P 1'
#
loop_
_entity.id
_entity.type
_entity.pdbx_description
1 polymer ?
#
loop_
_entity_poly.entity_id
_entity_poly.type
_entity_poly.pdbx_seq_one_letter_code
_entity_poly.pdbx_strand_id
1 'polypeptide(L)' 'VNRILTSGTKETALEGKEILKKMIKEAGDEIIIIVAGKVTKENLDKISTLIPTKEYHGKKIV' A
#
# COMPACT_ATOMS: atom_id res chain seq x y z
N VAL A 1 -9.25 -7.60 13.81
CA VAL A 1 -9.01 -6.73 12.63
C VAL A 1 -8.05 -7.48 11.74
N ASN A 2 -8.40 -7.73 10.48
CA ASN A 2 -7.61 -8.62 9.62
C ASN A 2 -6.88 -7.86 8.51
N ARG A 3 -7.26 -6.60 8.26
CA ARG A 3 -6.71 -5.74 7.20
C ARG A 3 -6.65 -4.30 7.66
N ILE A 4 -5.64 -3.57 7.20
CA ILE A 4 -5.46 -2.13 7.44
C ILE A 4 -5.29 -1.41 6.10
N LEU A 5 -6.16 -0.44 5.82
CA LEU A 5 -6.07 0.45 4.67
C LEU A 5 -5.24 1.69 5.04
N THR A 6 -4.13 1.93 4.36
CA THR A 6 -3.22 3.04 4.72
C THR A 6 -2.35 3.50 3.56
N SER A 7 -1.94 4.76 3.60
CA SER A 7 -0.94 5.36 2.72
C SER A 7 0.45 5.46 3.37
N GLY A 8 0.64 4.89 4.56
CA GLY A 8 1.88 5.03 5.32
C GLY A 8 2.07 6.45 5.85
N THR A 9 0.99 7.04 6.38
CA THR A 9 0.95 8.39 6.99
C THR A 9 1.38 9.52 6.05
N LYS A 10 1.20 9.35 4.74
CA LYS A 10 1.53 10.35 3.70
C LYS A 10 0.35 10.58 2.76
N GLU A 11 0.45 11.59 1.90
CA GLU A 11 -0.60 11.89 0.93
C GLU A 11 -0.70 10.81 -0.16
N THR A 12 0.44 10.23 -0.54
CA THR A 12 0.51 9.16 -1.55
C THR A 12 1.22 7.91 -1.02
N ALA A 13 0.88 6.75 -1.59
CA ALA A 13 1.57 5.49 -1.33
C ALA A 13 3.07 5.57 -1.64
N LEU A 14 3.46 6.33 -2.67
CA LEU A 14 4.86 6.51 -3.07
C LEU A 14 5.66 7.29 -2.02
N GLU A 15 5.08 8.33 -1.43
CA GLU A 15 5.72 9.08 -0.34
C GLU A 15 5.79 8.25 0.94
N GLY A 16 4.77 7.45 1.22
CA GLY A 16 4.70 6.58 2.40
C GLY A 16 5.38 5.23 2.25
N LYS A 17 6.03 4.94 1.11
CA LYS A 17 6.53 3.61 0.74
C LYS A 17 7.41 2.95 1.81
N GLU A 18 8.26 3.73 2.47
CA GLU A 18 9.18 3.19 3.47
C GLU A 18 8.46 2.85 4.79
N ILE A 19 7.40 3.59 5.12
CA ILE A 19 6.53 3.27 6.27
C ILE A 19 5.69 2.05 5.95
N LEU A 20 5.11 1.98 4.75
CA LEU A 20 4.33 0.83 4.29
C LEU A 20 5.14 -0.47 4.31
N LYS A 21 6.40 -0.44 3.84
CA LYS A 21 7.31 -1.60 3.93
C LYS A 21 7.55 -2.05 5.37
N LYS A 22 7.76 -1.11 6.30
CA LYS A 22 7.93 -1.42 7.73
C LYS A 22 6.67 -2.04 8.31
N MET A 23 5.50 -1.46 8.01
CA MET A 23 4.21 -1.99 8.45
C MET A 23 3.96 -3.41 7.93
N ILE A 24 4.23 -3.66 6.64
CA ILE A 24 4.09 -5.02 6.05
C ILE A 24 5.03 -6.00 6.76
N LYS A 25 6.29 -5.60 6.98
CA LYS A 25 7.27 -6.46 7.65
C LYS A 25 6.86 -6.78 9.08
N GLU A 26 6.34 -5.81 9.82
CA GLU A 26 5.95 -5.97 11.23
C GLU A 26 4.62 -6.70 11.38
N ALA A 27 3.69 -6.48 10.44
CA ALA A 27 2.40 -7.17 10.41
C ALA A 27 2.52 -8.66 10.03
N GLY A 28 3.56 -9.03 9.26
CA GLY A 28 3.76 -10.39 8.78
C GLY A 28 2.52 -10.93 8.07
N ASP A 29 2.11 -12.14 8.45
CA ASP A 29 0.91 -12.80 7.91
C ASP A 29 -0.35 -12.57 8.77
N GLU A 30 -0.22 -11.89 9.92
CA GLU A 30 -1.33 -11.68 10.86
C GLU A 30 -2.29 -10.58 10.38
N ILE A 31 -1.75 -9.52 9.77
CA ILE A 31 -2.53 -8.37 9.31
C ILE A 31 -2.14 -8.00 7.87
N ILE A 32 -3.13 -7.93 6.99
CA ILE A 32 -2.90 -7.52 5.60
C ILE A 32 -2.86 -5.99 5.51
N ILE A 33 -1.77 -5.43 5.01
CA ILE A 33 -1.66 -4.00 4.70
C ILE A 33 -2.14 -3.76 3.26
N ILE A 34 -3.27 -3.06 3.13
CA ILE A 34 -3.84 -2.61 1.86
C ILE A 34 -3.27 -1.22 1.55
N VAL A 35 -2.49 -1.13 0.48
CA VAL A 35 -1.83 0.12 0.10
C VAL A 35 -2.83 1.07 -0.58
N ALA A 36 -2.99 2.26 0.00
CA ALA A 36 -3.83 3.33 -0.50
C ALA A 36 -3.05 4.65 -0.65
N GLY A 37 -3.69 5.70 -1.18
CA GLY A 37 -3.07 7.01 -1.39
C GLY A 37 -2.66 7.24 -2.85
N LYS A 38 -3.62 7.76 -3.64
CA LYS A 38 -3.47 8.07 -5.08
C LYS A 38 -2.92 6.90 -5.93
N VAL A 39 -3.28 5.65 -5.57
CA VAL A 39 -3.04 4.49 -6.43
C VAL A 39 -4.03 4.55 -7.60
N THR A 40 -3.54 4.46 -8.82
CA THR A 40 -4.31 4.49 -10.06
C THR A 40 -3.81 3.38 -10.97
N LYS A 41 -4.55 3.08 -12.04
CA LYS A 41 -4.13 2.10 -13.05
C LYS A 41 -2.76 2.43 -13.67
N GLU A 42 -2.46 3.72 -13.84
CA GLU A 42 -1.22 4.20 -14.46
C GLU A 42 0.03 3.99 -13.60
N ASN A 43 -0.11 3.99 -12.27
CA ASN A 43 1.02 3.89 -11.34
C ASN A 43 1.06 2.58 -10.55
N LEU A 44 0.08 1.69 -10.74
CA LEU A 44 -0.03 0.43 -10.01
C LEU A 44 1.22 -0.44 -10.19
N ASP A 45 1.71 -0.60 -11.43
CA ASP A 45 2.91 -1.40 -11.71
C ASP A 45 4.12 -0.87 -10.95
N LYS A 46 4.33 0.46 -11.00
CA LYS A 46 5.41 1.12 -10.25
C LYS A 46 5.26 0.95 -8.74
N ILE A 47 4.05 1.07 -8.20
CA ILE A 47 3.82 0.91 -6.77
C ILE A 47 4.05 -0.54 -6.34
N SER A 48 3.61 -1.50 -7.15
CA SER A 48 3.74 -2.93 -6.85
C SER A 48 5.19 -3.43 -6.83
N THR A 49 6.04 -2.87 -7.69
CA THR A 49 7.49 -3.14 -7.66
C THR A 49 8.18 -2.55 -6.43
N LEU A 50 7.65 -1.47 -5.86
CA LEU A 50 8.26 -0.77 -4.74
C LEU A 50 7.77 -1.24 -3.37
N ILE A 51 6.53 -1.71 -3.27
CA ILE A 51 5.88 -2.06 -2.00
C ILE A 51 5.38 -3.50 -2.07
N PRO A 52 5.94 -4.42 -1.25
CA PRO A 52 5.68 -5.85 -1.34
C PRO A 52 4.35 -6.22 -0.67
N THR A 53 3.23 -5.80 -1.25
CA THR A 53 1.88 -6.23 -0.88
C THR A 53 1.17 -6.81 -2.10
N LYS A 54 0.08 -7.54 -1.87
CA LYS A 54 -0.79 -8.06 -2.93
C LYS A 54 -2.09 -7.27 -3.06
N GLU A 55 -2.33 -6.30 -2.17
CA GLU A 55 -3.60 -5.59 -2.09
C GLU A 55 -3.43 -4.08 -2.18
N TYR A 56 -4.18 -3.48 -3.10
CA TYR A 56 -4.14 -2.06 -3.40
C TYR A 56 -5.56 -1.48 -3.45
N HIS A 57 -5.68 -0.22 -3.06
CA HIS A 57 -6.94 0.50 -3.08
C HIS A 57 -6.77 1.87 -3.72
N GLY A 58 -7.64 2.17 -4.69
CA GLY A 58 -7.65 3.45 -5.37
C GLY A 58 -8.88 3.59 -6.26
N LYS A 59 -9.52 4.76 -6.19
CA LYS A 59 -10.76 5.07 -6.93
C LYS A 59 -10.60 4.94 -8.46
N LYS A 60 -9.38 5.16 -8.99
CA LYS A 60 -9.06 5.11 -10.42
C LYS A 60 -8.22 3.88 -10.81
N ILE A 61 -8.30 2.81 -10.03
CA ILE A 61 -7.65 1.53 -10.38
C ILE A 61 -8.49 0.77 -11.43
N VAL A 62 -9.82 0.90 -11.35
CA VAL A 62 -10.81 0.26 -12.24
C VAL A 62 -11.50 1.26 -13.16
#